data_AF-K7RUK4-F1
#
_entry.id   AF-K7RUK4-F1
#
_cell.length_a   1.000
_cell.length_b   1.000
_cell.length_c   1.000
_cell.angle_alpha   90.00
_cell.angle_beta   90.00
_cell.angle_gamma   90.00
#
_symmetry.space_group_name_H-M   'P 1'
#
loop_
_entity.id
_entity.type
_entity.pdbx_description
1 polymer ?
#
loop_
_entity_poly.entity_id
_entity_poly.type
_entity_poly.pdbx_seq_one_letter_code
_entity_poly.pdbx_strand_id
1 'polypeptide(L)'
;MYSNVQIQFKQKIAKEVAKNLEQAIISTPFQHIAQIKYDKLGNFPYIKISDYSLEETSVPIPYQQSHFTDLLRSLPEFISSIYFDNYRNDISVEFQTQSIQKLQKLQKISPDFFDNLFQSKPTIAVIGASSQKFNIGNKLIGKLQQQRVPVFAISDKQILGVDTYSLTSAPIPDIVLITTPAKSVQNLLNRFENIPKIVFSAGFEDFGGEKLTGQNFIGPNSVGFISAIDMTFFNEIFNKTKTFGVISDSGAVLGKLAKNGGCGVSSGNGNCLDGSEFVVPLGKRFDKIALYLEKDNIELLKEIIIHQNIQFYGFFGGVSNNGKARALQHSGQSISDEYIKLLQSQPNFHQFSSLNSLNFAVSSPQIHNLITISQSGYVATKLADLVQVGSFTQQETQYIQQQFDKFRVPAKVNPLLDCTPQLPAIQLAYITDFLSQNKKNFVALSLLPSLMDQEQKLELLQKLSEIVCKNMISISVENDLEFGGQLQKMGFEIFDNAENMGAIIGEKQKVTTAQY
;
A
#
# COMPACT_ATOMS: atom_id res chain seq x y z
N MET A 1 37.00 17.30 -2.76
CA MET A 1 36.52 15.90 -2.63
C MET A 1 35.08 15.71 -3.11
N TYR A 2 34.13 16.63 -2.80
CA TYR A 2 32.73 16.54 -3.27
C TYR A 2 32.55 16.59 -4.81
N SER A 3 33.44 17.24 -5.55
CA SER A 3 33.37 17.29 -7.03
C SER A 3 33.62 15.94 -7.70
N ASN A 4 34.55 15.12 -7.17
CA ASN A 4 34.89 13.84 -7.79
C ASN A 4 33.79 12.80 -7.60
N VAL A 5 33.09 12.79 -6.46
CA VAL A 5 31.97 11.88 -6.22
C VAL A 5 30.77 12.25 -7.12
N GLN A 6 30.48 13.54 -7.29
CA GLN A 6 29.44 14.00 -8.21
C GLN A 6 29.75 13.66 -9.67
N ILE A 7 31.02 13.79 -10.10
CA ILE A 7 31.44 13.43 -11.46
C ILE A 7 31.32 11.91 -11.67
N GLN A 8 31.79 11.09 -10.73
CA GLN A 8 31.71 9.63 -10.81
C GLN A 8 30.26 9.12 -10.83
N PHE A 9 29.37 9.74 -10.06
CA PHE A 9 27.95 9.38 -10.03
C PHE A 9 27.22 9.77 -11.32
N LYS A 10 27.47 10.98 -11.85
CA LYS A 10 26.95 11.41 -13.16
C LYS A 10 27.41 10.47 -14.28
N GLN A 11 28.69 10.08 -14.28
CA GLN A 11 29.24 9.13 -15.24
C GLN A 11 28.62 7.72 -15.10
N LYS A 12 28.30 7.26 -13.88
CA LYS A 12 27.64 5.97 -13.66
C LYS A 12 26.21 5.96 -14.21
N ILE A 13 25.45 7.03 -13.99
CA ILE A 13 24.09 7.18 -14.53
C ILE A 13 24.12 7.31 -16.05
N ALA A 14 25.04 8.12 -16.59
CA ALA A 14 25.20 8.29 -18.03
C ALA A 14 25.50 6.95 -18.73
N LYS A 15 26.24 6.05 -18.08
CA LYS A 15 26.50 4.69 -18.57
C LYS A 15 25.25 3.80 -18.55
N GLU A 16 24.45 3.84 -17.49
CA GLU A 16 23.23 3.03 -17.40
C GLU A 16 22.16 3.51 -18.41
N VAL A 17 22.02 4.82 -18.58
CA VAL A 17 21.15 5.42 -19.60
C VAL A 17 21.63 5.04 -21.00
N ALA A 18 22.94 5.11 -21.27
CA ALA A 18 23.50 4.69 -22.55
C ALA A 18 23.24 3.21 -22.82
N LYS A 19 23.38 2.32 -21.83
CA LYS A 19 23.10 0.90 -21.97
C LYS A 19 21.64 0.61 -22.33
N ASN A 20 20.69 1.30 -21.69
CA ASN A 20 19.27 1.17 -22.00
C ASN A 20 18.94 1.72 -23.39
N LEU A 21 19.55 2.84 -23.79
CA LEU A 21 19.44 3.38 -25.13
C LEU A 21 20.06 2.44 -26.19
N GLU A 22 21.18 1.80 -25.89
CA GLU A 22 21.82 0.80 -26.76
C GLU A 22 20.88 -0.40 -26.98
N GLN A 23 20.29 -0.93 -25.91
CA GLN A 23 19.32 -2.02 -25.99
C GLN A 23 18.08 -1.62 -26.82
N ALA A 24 17.59 -0.40 -26.63
CA ALA A 24 16.49 0.14 -27.43
C ALA A 24 16.89 0.26 -28.91
N ILE A 25 18.06 0.81 -29.22
CA ILE A 25 18.58 0.95 -30.59
C ILE A 25 18.74 -0.42 -31.28
N ILE A 26 19.29 -1.42 -30.58
CA ILE A 26 19.47 -2.78 -31.10
C ILE A 26 18.13 -3.42 -31.50
N SER A 27 17.05 -3.09 -30.78
CA SER A 27 15.70 -3.59 -31.11
C SER A 27 15.04 -2.89 -32.30
N THR A 28 15.73 -1.97 -32.99
CA THR A 28 15.16 -1.13 -34.05
C THR A 28 15.84 -1.34 -35.41
N PRO A 29 15.17 -0.97 -36.52
CA PRO A 29 15.80 -0.97 -37.85
C PRO A 29 17.02 -0.04 -37.97
N PHE A 30 17.22 0.85 -37.00
CA PHE A 30 18.28 1.87 -37.00
C PHE A 30 19.57 1.43 -36.30
N GLN A 31 19.65 0.17 -35.81
CA GLN A 31 20.81 -0.36 -35.10
C GLN A 31 22.15 -0.23 -35.83
N HIS A 32 22.11 -0.17 -37.17
CA HIS A 32 23.31 -0.10 -38.01
C HIS A 32 23.81 1.33 -38.25
N ILE A 33 23.01 2.35 -37.89
CA ILE A 33 23.30 3.75 -38.23
C ILE A 33 23.27 4.69 -37.01
N ALA A 34 22.65 4.27 -35.91
CA ALA A 34 22.63 5.01 -34.65
C ALA A 34 23.84 4.64 -33.78
N GLN A 35 24.61 5.65 -33.38
CA GLN A 35 25.72 5.56 -32.42
C GLN A 35 25.41 6.39 -31.19
N ILE A 36 25.58 5.83 -29.99
CA ILE A 36 25.56 6.63 -28.77
C ILE A 36 26.89 7.37 -28.63
N LYS A 37 26.82 8.68 -28.46
CA LYS A 37 27.96 9.55 -28.19
C LYS A 37 27.75 10.26 -26.86
N TYR A 38 28.83 10.80 -26.31
CA TYR A 38 28.79 11.60 -25.10
C TYR A 38 29.22 13.03 -25.41
N ASP A 39 28.69 13.99 -24.66
CA ASP A 39 29.19 15.37 -24.73
C ASP A 39 30.71 15.43 -24.44
N LYS A 40 31.36 16.57 -24.73
CA LYS A 40 32.81 16.76 -24.53
C LYS A 40 33.26 16.54 -23.07
N LEU A 41 32.32 16.52 -22.12
CA LEU A 41 32.56 16.32 -20.70
C LEU A 41 32.21 14.90 -20.21
N GLY A 42 31.71 14.02 -21.09
CA GLY A 42 31.32 12.64 -20.79
C GLY A 42 30.04 12.52 -19.95
N ASN A 43 29.23 13.57 -19.83
CA ASN A 43 28.19 13.66 -18.80
C ASN A 43 26.81 13.19 -19.26
N PHE A 44 26.49 13.35 -20.55
CA PHE A 44 25.19 12.99 -21.09
C PHE A 44 25.31 12.24 -22.41
N PRO A 45 24.72 11.04 -22.52
CA PRO A 45 24.65 10.32 -23.78
C PRO A 45 23.65 10.99 -24.72
N TYR A 46 23.99 11.08 -26.00
CA TYR A 46 23.11 11.49 -27.09
C TYR A 46 23.26 10.53 -28.27
N ILE A 47 22.23 10.44 -29.11
CA ILE A 47 22.25 9.54 -30.27
C ILE A 47 22.71 10.33 -31.49
N LYS A 48 23.84 9.94 -32.08
CA LYS A 48 24.24 10.40 -33.41
C LYS A 48 23.85 9.37 -34.46
N ILE A 49 23.07 9.75 -35.46
CA ILE A 49 22.78 8.91 -36.61
C ILE A 49 23.76 9.29 -37.72
N SER A 50 24.49 8.32 -38.25
CA SER A 50 25.46 8.53 -39.34
C SER A 50 24.72 8.54 -40.67
N ASP A 51 25.13 9.40 -41.60
CA ASP A 51 24.45 9.62 -42.89
C ASP A 51 24.08 8.31 -43.60
N TYR A 52 22.78 8.13 -43.86
CA TYR A 52 22.32 7.32 -44.98
C TYR A 52 22.52 8.18 -46.23
N SER A 53 23.32 7.71 -47.19
CA SER A 53 23.32 8.33 -48.52
C SER A 53 21.90 8.22 -49.07
N LEU A 54 21.23 9.35 -49.24
CA LEU A 54 19.82 9.52 -49.66
C LEU A 54 19.51 9.02 -51.10
N GLU A 55 20.35 8.18 -51.70
CA GLU A 55 20.23 7.82 -53.11
C GLU A 55 19.43 6.53 -53.39
N GLU A 56 19.09 5.69 -52.40
CA GLU A 56 18.50 4.36 -52.72
C GLU A 56 17.32 3.88 -51.85
N THR A 57 16.53 4.74 -51.21
CA THR A 57 15.26 4.29 -50.61
C THR A 57 14.07 5.16 -51.01
N SER A 58 13.08 4.54 -51.63
CA SER A 58 11.78 5.08 -52.07
C SER A 58 10.81 5.41 -50.93
N VAL A 59 11.31 5.67 -49.72
CA VAL A 59 10.49 6.01 -48.56
C VAL A 59 10.61 7.51 -48.29
N PRO A 60 9.52 8.29 -48.34
CA PRO A 60 9.55 9.73 -48.11
C PRO A 60 10.07 10.08 -46.70
N ILE A 61 10.94 11.09 -46.62
CA ILE A 61 11.50 11.66 -45.37
C ILE A 61 10.45 11.88 -44.24
N PRO A 62 9.20 12.31 -44.53
CA PRO A 62 8.16 12.44 -43.50
C PRO A 62 7.78 11.13 -42.80
N TYR A 63 7.91 9.99 -43.49
CA TYR A 63 7.53 8.66 -43.00
C TYR A 63 8.59 8.08 -42.04
N GLN A 64 9.86 8.43 -42.23
CA GLN A 64 10.94 8.05 -41.33
C GLN A 64 10.94 8.92 -40.06
N GLN A 65 10.54 10.19 -40.17
CA GLN A 65 10.37 11.10 -39.03
C GLN A 65 9.22 10.67 -38.10
N SER A 66 8.09 10.18 -38.63
CA SER A 66 6.97 9.73 -37.78
C SER A 66 7.33 8.48 -36.97
N HIS A 67 7.96 7.48 -37.59
CA HIS A 67 8.37 6.25 -36.89
C HIS A 67 9.46 6.50 -35.84
N PHE A 68 10.39 7.42 -36.08
CA PHE A 68 11.40 7.79 -35.09
C PHE A 68 10.79 8.61 -33.93
N THR A 69 9.82 9.46 -34.22
CA THR A 69 9.07 10.21 -33.19
C THR A 69 8.24 9.28 -32.31
N ASP A 70 7.60 8.26 -32.90
CA ASP A 70 6.82 7.27 -32.15
C ASP A 70 7.71 6.34 -31.31
N LEU A 71 8.89 5.98 -31.81
CA LEU A 71 9.93 5.28 -31.03
C LEU A 71 10.38 6.11 -29.81
N LEU A 72 10.65 7.41 -30.00
CA LEU A 72 11.07 8.29 -28.90
C LEU A 72 9.94 8.58 -27.90
N ARG A 73 8.68 8.58 -28.34
CA ARG A 73 7.49 8.63 -27.45
C ARG A 73 7.30 7.34 -26.64
N SER A 74 7.84 6.21 -27.10
CA SER A 74 7.81 4.93 -26.39
C SER A 74 8.93 4.76 -25.36
N LEU A 75 9.95 5.62 -25.38
CA LEU A 75 10.99 5.65 -24.34
C LEU A 75 10.42 6.34 -23.08
N PRO A 76 10.49 5.73 -21.88
CA PRO A 76 9.87 6.29 -20.68
C PRO A 76 10.48 7.63 -20.29
N GLU A 77 9.63 8.60 -19.95
CA GLU A 77 9.79 9.80 -19.06
C GLU A 77 11.07 10.67 -19.07
N PHE A 78 12.08 10.40 -19.88
CA PHE A 78 13.38 11.06 -19.75
C PHE A 78 13.60 12.24 -20.71
N ILE A 79 12.78 12.43 -21.76
CA ILE A 79 13.05 13.38 -22.85
C ILE A 79 12.09 14.59 -22.78
N SER A 80 12.61 15.82 -22.63
CA SER A 80 11.84 17.07 -22.65
C SER A 80 11.58 17.59 -24.05
N SER A 81 12.56 17.48 -24.93
CA SER A 81 12.45 17.98 -26.29
C SER A 81 13.44 17.23 -27.20
N ILE A 82 13.11 17.18 -28.49
CA ILE A 82 13.94 16.58 -29.53
C ILE A 82 14.17 17.67 -30.57
N TYR A 83 15.42 18.05 -30.76
CA TYR A 83 15.80 19.03 -31.77
C TYR A 83 16.44 18.32 -32.96
N PHE A 84 15.90 18.55 -34.14
CA PHE A 84 16.51 18.17 -35.40
C PHE A 84 17.33 19.35 -35.94
N ASP A 85 18.65 19.21 -35.95
CA ASP A 85 19.51 20.18 -36.64
C ASP A 85 19.61 19.78 -38.12
N ASN A 86 18.73 20.38 -38.93
CA ASN A 86 18.67 20.14 -40.38
C ASN A 86 19.95 20.50 -41.13
N TYR A 87 20.86 21.29 -40.53
CA TYR A 87 22.14 21.63 -41.16
C TYR A 87 23.24 20.60 -40.87
N ARG A 88 23.06 19.77 -39.85
CA ARG A 88 24.07 18.80 -39.40
C ARG A 88 23.61 17.34 -39.47
N ASN A 89 22.35 17.10 -39.84
CA ASN A 89 21.70 15.78 -39.76
C ASN A 89 21.81 15.16 -38.34
N ASP A 90 21.88 15.98 -37.30
CA ASP A 90 22.03 15.53 -35.91
C ASP A 90 20.69 15.65 -35.17
N ILE A 91 20.39 14.65 -34.34
CA ILE A 91 19.24 14.66 -33.42
C ILE A 91 19.77 14.91 -32.01
N SER A 92 19.40 16.05 -31.42
CA SER A 92 19.72 16.36 -30.04
C SER A 92 18.51 16.06 -29.15
N VAL A 93 18.71 15.22 -28.14
CA VAL A 93 17.68 14.83 -27.18
C VAL A 93 17.94 15.60 -25.89
N GLU A 94 17.01 16.47 -25.49
CA GLU A 94 17.07 17.18 -24.22
C GLU A 94 16.32 16.37 -23.16
N PHE A 95 16.89 16.22 -21.97
CA PHE A 95 16.29 15.42 -20.91
C PHE A 95 15.40 16.25 -19.99
N GLN A 96 14.23 15.73 -19.58
CA GLN A 96 13.29 16.46 -18.71
C GLN A 96 13.95 16.89 -17.39
N THR A 97 13.76 18.17 -17.04
CA THR A 97 14.10 18.78 -15.75
C THR A 97 13.56 17.98 -14.55
N GLN A 98 12.51 17.18 -14.74
CA GLN A 98 11.97 16.26 -13.73
C GLN A 98 12.95 15.13 -13.36
N SER A 99 13.80 14.68 -14.29
CA SER A 99 14.89 13.72 -14.00
C SER A 99 15.95 14.33 -13.09
N ILE A 100 16.21 15.63 -13.24
CA ILE A 100 17.09 16.40 -12.34
C ILE A 100 16.43 16.58 -10.98
N GLN A 101 15.11 16.79 -10.91
CA GLN A 101 14.36 16.84 -9.65
C GLN A 101 14.33 15.48 -8.93
N LYS A 102 14.21 14.35 -9.65
CA LYS A 102 14.33 12.99 -9.11
C LYS A 102 15.75 12.74 -8.58
N LEU A 103 16.78 13.19 -9.29
CA LEU A 103 18.17 13.14 -8.82
C LEU A 103 18.44 14.06 -7.61
N GLN A 104 17.81 15.23 -7.54
CA GLN A 104 17.84 16.12 -6.38
C GLN A 104 17.05 15.55 -5.18
N LYS A 105 15.97 14.79 -5.42
CA LYS A 105 15.27 14.02 -4.37
C LYS A 105 16.10 12.84 -3.87
N LEU A 106 16.78 12.10 -4.75
CA LEU A 106 17.74 11.06 -4.35
C LEU A 106 18.94 11.63 -3.57
N GLN A 107 19.28 12.91 -3.75
CA GLN A 107 20.22 13.61 -2.87
C GLN A 107 19.67 13.90 -1.47
N LYS A 108 18.33 13.91 -1.27
CA LYS A 108 17.69 14.15 0.03
C LYS A 108 17.60 12.91 0.92
N ILE A 109 17.90 11.74 0.37
CA ILE A 109 17.82 10.46 1.09
C ILE A 109 19.23 9.87 1.14
N SER A 110 19.76 9.66 2.35
CA SER A 110 21.03 8.97 2.49
C SER A 110 20.90 7.53 1.96
N PRO A 111 21.94 6.96 1.33
CA PRO A 111 21.88 5.62 0.75
C PRO A 111 21.37 4.55 1.74
N ASP A 112 21.69 4.72 3.02
CA ASP A 112 21.39 3.77 4.09
C ASP A 112 20.09 4.09 4.84
N PHE A 113 19.34 5.13 4.44
CA PHE A 113 18.17 5.60 5.19
C PHE A 113 17.13 4.49 5.41
N PHE A 114 16.73 3.81 4.33
CA PHE A 114 15.75 2.74 4.41
C PHE A 114 16.35 1.50 5.07
N ASP A 115 17.61 1.19 4.84
CA ASP A 115 18.27 0.05 5.48
C ASP A 115 18.24 0.18 7.01
N ASN A 116 18.51 1.39 7.52
CA ASN A 116 18.41 1.68 8.95
C ASN A 116 16.96 1.60 9.48
N LEU A 117 15.98 2.20 8.78
CA LEU A 117 14.56 2.13 9.19
C LEU A 117 14.02 0.69 9.26
N PHE A 118 14.52 -0.18 8.40
CA PHE A 118 14.06 -1.55 8.24
C PHE A 118 14.92 -2.58 8.99
N GLN A 119 15.98 -2.14 9.68
CA GLN A 119 16.86 -2.96 10.51
C GLN A 119 16.14 -3.47 11.77
N SER A 120 16.55 -4.64 12.26
CA SER A 120 15.93 -5.29 13.43
C SER A 120 16.43 -4.80 14.79
N LYS A 121 17.61 -4.15 14.83
CA LYS A 121 18.24 -3.63 16.07
C LYS A 121 19.01 -2.30 15.89
N PRO A 122 18.45 -1.25 15.25
CA PRO A 122 19.01 0.08 15.29
C PRO A 122 19.09 0.62 16.72
N THR A 123 20.07 1.47 16.96
CA THR A 123 20.16 2.33 18.14
C THR A 123 19.30 3.57 17.92
N ILE A 124 18.34 3.81 18.82
CA ILE A 124 17.33 4.87 18.65
C ILE A 124 17.51 5.96 19.72
N ALA A 125 17.61 7.21 19.28
CA ALA A 125 17.52 8.37 20.16
C ALA A 125 16.08 8.90 20.20
N VAL A 126 15.55 9.16 21.38
CA VAL A 126 14.25 9.84 21.55
C VAL A 126 14.45 11.23 22.12
N ILE A 127 13.99 12.25 21.39
CA ILE A 127 14.07 13.67 21.76
C ILE A 127 12.68 14.18 22.12
N GLY A 128 12.53 14.77 23.30
CA GLY A 128 11.26 15.31 23.78
C GLY A 128 10.54 14.42 24.81
N ALA A 129 11.19 13.34 25.26
CA ALA A 129 10.77 12.61 26.45
C ALA A 129 10.99 13.45 27.72
N SER A 130 10.13 13.29 28.72
CA SER A 130 10.11 14.17 29.90
C SER A 130 9.63 13.46 31.16
N SER A 131 9.65 14.10 32.33
CA SER A 131 9.10 13.52 33.55
C SER A 131 7.55 13.44 33.57
N GLN A 132 6.87 13.98 32.55
CA GLN A 132 5.40 14.00 32.51
C GLN A 132 4.83 12.63 32.12
N LYS A 133 3.84 12.16 32.88
CA LYS A 133 3.24 10.83 32.69
C LYS A 133 2.66 10.59 31.29
N PHE A 134 2.09 11.62 30.66
CA PHE A 134 1.40 11.53 29.37
C PHE A 134 2.17 12.21 28.23
N ASN A 135 3.44 11.84 28.06
CA ASN A 135 4.30 12.36 27.00
C ASN A 135 4.54 11.32 25.90
N ILE A 136 4.49 11.71 24.62
CA ILE A 136 4.68 10.81 23.47
C ILE A 136 6.07 10.17 23.48
N GLY A 137 7.12 10.94 23.78
CA GLY A 137 8.49 10.44 23.91
C GLY A 137 8.62 9.35 24.98
N ASN A 138 7.92 9.50 26.12
CA ASN A 138 7.88 8.46 27.15
C ASN A 138 7.21 7.16 26.67
N LYS A 139 6.12 7.29 25.91
CA LYS A 139 5.46 6.12 25.31
C LYS A 139 6.38 5.40 24.32
N LEU A 140 7.09 6.15 23.48
CA LEU A 140 8.03 5.58 22.53
C LEU A 140 9.18 4.86 23.24
N ILE A 141 9.80 5.46 24.26
CA ILE A 141 10.87 4.80 25.05
C ILE A 141 10.35 3.51 25.68
N GLY A 142 9.20 3.55 26.36
CA GLY A 142 8.62 2.37 26.99
C GLY A 142 8.33 1.26 25.98
N LYS A 143 7.81 1.60 24.80
CA LYS A 143 7.56 0.65 23.71
C LYS A 143 8.86 0.05 23.15
N LEU A 144 9.90 0.86 22.97
CA LEU A 144 11.20 0.39 22.45
C LEU A 144 11.91 -0.52 23.46
N GLN A 145 11.85 -0.22 24.75
CA GLN A 145 12.34 -1.10 25.82
C GLN A 145 11.59 -2.44 25.83
N GLN A 146 10.26 -2.45 25.71
CA GLN A 146 9.46 -3.67 25.62
C GLN A 146 9.86 -4.54 24.41
N GLN A 147 10.22 -3.91 23.29
CA GLN A 147 10.73 -4.58 22.09
C GLN A 147 12.23 -4.93 22.18
N ARG A 148 12.91 -4.63 23.29
CA ARG A 148 14.36 -4.85 23.51
C ARG A 148 15.24 -4.16 22.47
N VAL A 149 14.82 -2.99 22.01
CA VAL A 149 15.58 -2.14 21.08
C VAL A 149 16.53 -1.25 21.88
N PRO A 150 17.82 -1.12 21.49
CA PRO A 150 18.72 -0.16 22.12
C PRO A 150 18.18 1.26 21.97
N VAL A 151 17.90 1.92 23.09
CA VAL A 151 17.27 3.24 23.11
C VAL A 151 17.88 4.12 24.20
N PHE A 152 18.11 5.40 23.87
CA PHE A 152 18.52 6.42 24.82
C PHE A 152 17.68 7.70 24.65
N ALA A 153 17.60 8.49 25.71
CA ALA A 153 16.89 9.76 25.70
C ALA A 153 17.87 10.93 25.50
N ILE A 154 17.45 11.94 24.75
CA ILE A 154 18.12 13.25 24.73
C ILE A 154 17.31 14.20 25.61
N SER A 155 17.82 14.44 26.83
CA SER A 155 17.16 15.24 27.86
C SER A 155 18.17 15.68 28.93
N ASP A 156 17.86 16.74 29.67
CA ASP A 156 18.66 17.19 30.81
C ASP A 156 18.29 16.44 32.11
N LYS A 157 17.32 15.52 32.04
CA LYS A 157 16.82 14.73 33.18
C LYS A 157 16.81 13.25 32.82
N GLN A 158 17.04 12.39 33.81
CA GLN A 158 16.90 10.95 33.64
C GLN A 158 15.46 10.57 33.24
N ILE A 159 15.32 9.77 32.19
CA ILE A 159 14.02 9.33 31.65
C ILE A 159 13.91 7.81 31.73
N LEU A 160 12.87 7.29 32.38
CA LEU A 160 12.45 5.87 32.34
C LEU A 160 13.58 4.82 32.50
N GLY A 161 14.64 5.17 33.25
CA GLY A 161 15.79 4.28 33.48
C GLY A 161 16.65 4.00 32.25
N VAL A 162 16.50 4.74 31.14
CA VAL A 162 17.41 4.66 29.99
C VAL A 162 18.56 5.64 30.13
N ASP A 163 19.66 5.38 29.42
CA ASP A 163 20.75 6.34 29.29
C ASP A 163 20.21 7.66 28.74
N THR A 164 20.63 8.75 29.37
CA THR A 164 20.16 10.09 29.03
C THR A 164 21.37 10.98 28.77
N TYR A 165 21.37 11.65 27.62
CA TYR A 165 22.45 12.53 27.19
C TYR A 165 21.94 13.93 26.91
N SER A 166 22.82 14.93 27.08
CA SER A 166 22.56 16.24 26.51
C SER A 166 22.68 16.19 24.97
N LEU A 167 22.05 17.13 24.27
CA LEU A 167 22.09 17.19 22.81
C LEU A 167 23.53 17.25 22.24
N THR A 168 24.48 17.82 22.99
CA THR A 168 25.88 17.97 22.57
C THR A 168 26.75 16.76 22.90
N SER A 169 26.40 15.96 23.90
CA SER A 169 27.18 14.80 24.37
C SER A 169 26.62 13.45 23.92
N ALA A 170 25.42 13.45 23.30
CA ALA A 170 24.77 12.23 22.85
C ALA A 170 25.63 11.48 21.81
N PRO A 171 25.72 10.13 21.91
CA PRO A 171 26.29 9.32 20.85
C PRO A 171 25.46 9.46 19.56
N ILE A 172 26.05 9.12 18.41
CA ILE A 172 25.35 9.15 17.12
C ILE A 172 24.41 7.95 17.05
N PRO A 173 23.08 8.15 16.96
CA PRO A 173 22.12 7.05 16.80
C PRO A 173 21.96 6.64 15.33
N ASP A 174 21.36 5.49 15.10
CA ASP A 174 20.95 5.04 13.76
C ASP A 174 19.63 5.71 13.33
N ILE A 175 18.75 6.02 14.30
CA ILE A 175 17.44 6.66 14.08
C ILE A 175 17.14 7.68 15.19
N VAL A 176 16.53 8.81 14.84
CA VAL A 176 16.06 9.83 15.78
C VAL A 176 14.54 9.95 15.75
N LEU A 177 13.90 9.85 16.92
CA LEU A 177 12.46 10.08 17.10
C LEU A 177 12.26 11.45 17.77
N ILE A 178 11.58 12.38 17.09
CA ILE A 178 11.42 13.77 17.54
C ILE A 178 9.96 14.01 17.97
N THR A 179 9.77 14.28 19.26
CA THR A 179 8.47 14.57 19.87
C THR A 179 8.42 15.92 20.58
N THR A 180 9.33 16.85 20.24
CA THR A 180 9.42 18.20 20.84
C THR A 180 8.37 19.16 20.25
N PRO A 181 8.07 20.31 20.88
CA PRO A 181 7.24 21.33 20.26
C PRO A 181 7.78 21.79 18.89
N ALA A 182 6.87 22.16 17.96
CA ALA A 182 7.20 22.50 16.57
C ALA A 182 8.36 23.50 16.41
N LYS A 183 8.40 24.52 17.27
CA LYS A 183 9.43 25.59 17.26
C LYS A 183 10.87 25.07 17.38
N SER A 184 11.08 23.89 17.95
CA SER A 184 12.42 23.32 18.16
C SER A 184 12.83 22.36 17.05
N VAL A 185 11.90 21.90 16.22
CA VAL A 185 12.12 20.76 15.32
C VAL A 185 13.12 21.09 14.21
N GLN A 186 13.07 22.29 13.60
CA GLN A 186 13.98 22.65 12.50
C GLN A 186 15.45 22.58 12.92
N ASN A 187 15.77 23.07 14.13
CA ASN A 187 17.13 23.01 14.67
C ASN A 187 17.58 21.56 14.90
N LEU A 188 16.67 20.69 15.34
CA LEU A 188 16.95 19.27 15.51
C LEU A 188 17.16 18.56 14.16
N LEU A 189 16.38 18.89 13.13
CA LEU A 189 16.59 18.36 11.79
C LEU A 189 17.99 18.69 11.25
N ASN A 190 18.42 19.95 11.42
CA ASN A 190 19.72 20.40 10.96
C ASN A 190 20.86 19.70 11.73
N ARG A 191 20.70 19.50 13.05
CA ARG A 191 21.70 18.80 13.87
C ARG A 191 21.92 17.35 13.44
N PHE A 192 20.87 16.68 12.97
CA PHE A 192 20.88 15.26 12.62
C PHE A 192 20.75 15.02 11.11
N GLU A 193 21.12 15.97 10.26
CA GLU A 193 20.83 15.98 8.80
C GLU A 193 20.99 14.61 8.10
N ASN A 194 22.05 13.86 8.42
CA ASN A 194 22.41 12.58 7.78
C ASN A 194 21.82 11.34 8.46
N ILE A 195 21.08 11.50 9.55
CA ILE A 195 20.45 10.40 10.30
C ILE A 195 18.98 10.31 9.91
N PRO A 196 18.42 9.10 9.74
CA PRO A 196 16.98 8.90 9.63
C PRO A 196 16.20 9.47 10.81
N LYS A 197 15.13 10.21 10.53
CA LYS A 197 14.29 10.85 11.56
C LYS A 197 12.82 10.54 11.36
N ILE A 198 12.08 10.48 12.46
CA ILE A 198 10.62 10.48 12.46
C ILE A 198 10.13 11.63 13.34
N VAL A 199 9.37 12.54 12.73
CA VAL A 199 8.86 13.75 13.38
C VAL A 199 7.39 13.56 13.72
N PHE A 200 7.11 13.39 15.01
CA PHE A 200 5.76 13.21 15.54
C PHE A 200 5.05 14.53 15.85
N SER A 201 5.82 15.61 15.97
CA SER A 201 5.33 16.93 16.33
C SER A 201 4.30 17.44 15.32
N ALA A 202 3.17 17.94 15.81
CA ALA A 202 2.16 18.67 15.03
C ALA A 202 2.39 20.19 15.14
N GLY A 203 1.53 21.00 14.50
CA GLY A 203 1.60 22.46 14.53
C GLY A 203 2.38 23.12 13.39
N PHE A 204 2.49 22.44 12.25
CA PHE A 204 3.10 22.95 11.01
C PHE A 204 2.01 23.40 10.03
N GLU A 205 2.17 23.18 8.73
CA GLU A 205 1.31 23.79 7.70
C GLU A 205 -0.19 23.47 7.85
N ASP A 206 -0.56 22.27 8.31
CA ASP A 206 -1.96 21.89 8.57
C ASP A 206 -2.63 22.76 9.65
N PHE A 207 -1.84 23.45 10.48
CA PHE A 207 -2.29 24.33 11.56
C PHE A 207 -1.96 25.80 11.27
N GLY A 208 -1.59 26.14 10.03
CA GLY A 208 -1.15 27.49 9.63
C GLY A 208 0.27 27.85 10.08
N GLY A 209 1.06 26.86 10.50
CA GLY A 209 2.47 27.02 10.84
C GLY A 209 3.39 26.96 9.60
N GLU A 210 4.70 27.13 9.83
CA GLU A 210 5.69 27.04 8.77
C GLU A 210 5.88 25.62 8.25
N LYS A 211 6.18 25.49 6.95
CA LYS A 211 6.53 24.21 6.34
C LYS A 211 7.92 23.77 6.80
N LEU A 212 8.00 22.61 7.43
CA LEU A 212 9.27 22.03 7.86
C LEU A 212 10.12 21.62 6.64
N THR A 213 11.42 21.97 6.65
CA THR A 213 12.35 21.66 5.55
C THR A 213 13.53 20.83 6.06
N GLY A 214 14.11 19.99 5.20
CA GLY A 214 15.24 19.15 5.58
C GLY A 214 15.34 17.90 4.72
N GLN A 215 16.12 16.93 5.22
CA GLN A 215 16.40 15.67 4.56
C GLN A 215 16.23 14.51 5.55
N ASN A 216 16.07 13.29 5.02
CA ASN A 216 16.03 12.07 5.82
C ASN A 216 15.00 12.09 6.96
N PHE A 217 13.75 12.53 6.70
CA PHE A 217 12.72 12.47 7.73
C PHE A 217 11.32 12.10 7.23
N ILE A 218 10.59 11.37 8.08
CA ILE A 218 9.16 11.08 7.97
C ILE A 218 8.38 12.10 8.80
N GLY A 219 7.27 12.63 8.27
CA GLY A 219 6.43 13.63 8.93
C GLY A 219 6.58 15.03 8.33
N PRO A 220 6.33 16.11 9.11
CA PRO A 220 5.87 16.13 10.51
C PRO A 220 4.45 15.58 10.68
N ASN A 221 3.90 15.65 11.91
CA ASN A 221 2.57 15.15 12.26
C ASN A 221 2.37 13.65 11.92
N SER A 222 3.45 12.87 11.97
CA SER A 222 3.40 11.43 11.73
C SER A 222 3.05 10.69 13.02
N VAL A 223 2.32 9.57 12.92
CA VAL A 223 2.18 8.62 14.05
C VAL A 223 3.34 7.64 14.17
N GLY A 224 4.23 7.62 13.19
CA GLY A 224 5.45 6.82 13.18
C GLY A 224 5.53 5.82 12.02
N PHE A 225 6.37 4.82 12.24
CA PHE A 225 6.73 3.79 11.27
C PHE A 225 6.76 2.42 11.94
N ILE A 226 6.30 1.40 11.23
CA ILE A 226 6.22 0.01 11.67
C ILE A 226 7.01 -0.83 10.69
N SER A 227 8.03 -1.51 11.19
CA SER A 227 8.83 -2.46 10.41
C SER A 227 9.21 -3.67 11.28
N ALA A 228 10.47 -4.10 11.19
CA ALA A 228 11.07 -4.99 12.19
C ALA A 228 11.03 -4.40 13.61
N ILE A 229 10.76 -3.10 13.76
CA ILE A 229 10.48 -2.40 15.03
C ILE A 229 9.22 -1.54 14.86
N ASP A 230 8.34 -1.56 15.87
CA ASP A 230 7.24 -0.62 15.96
C ASP A 230 7.73 0.68 16.61
N MET A 231 7.91 1.72 15.79
CA MET A 231 8.31 3.07 16.20
C MET A 231 7.10 4.03 16.21
N THR A 232 5.89 3.54 16.50
CA THR A 232 4.69 4.37 16.64
C THR A 232 4.36 4.64 18.10
N PHE A 233 3.60 5.71 18.37
CA PHE A 233 3.13 6.00 19.73
C PHE A 233 1.79 5.34 20.11
N PHE A 234 1.30 4.39 19.31
CA PHE A 234 0.13 3.58 19.66
C PHE A 234 0.36 2.79 20.95
N ASN A 235 -0.70 2.50 21.71
CA ASN A 235 -0.58 1.76 22.97
C ASN A 235 -0.29 0.27 22.74
N GLU A 236 -0.68 -0.28 21.59
CA GLU A 236 -0.40 -1.65 21.19
C GLU A 236 0.94 -1.74 20.43
N ILE A 237 1.58 -2.92 20.47
CA ILE A 237 2.74 -3.25 19.64
C ILE A 237 2.23 -4.10 18.47
N PHE A 238 2.41 -3.61 17.25
CA PHE A 238 1.94 -4.33 16.07
C PHE A 238 2.84 -5.51 15.72
N ASN A 239 2.21 -6.64 15.36
CA ASN A 239 2.89 -7.89 15.04
C ASN A 239 3.39 -7.89 13.58
N LYS A 240 4.61 -8.41 13.37
CA LYS A 240 5.45 -8.25 12.17
C LYS A 240 5.33 -9.41 11.18
N THR A 241 4.54 -10.44 11.51
CA THR A 241 4.45 -11.70 10.74
C THR A 241 3.36 -11.68 9.67
N LYS A 242 3.01 -10.51 9.13
CA LYS A 242 1.80 -10.32 8.32
C LYS A 242 2.10 -9.97 6.86
N THR A 243 1.06 -9.97 6.04
CA THR A 243 1.11 -10.26 4.59
C THR A 243 1.24 -9.05 3.66
N PHE A 244 1.18 -7.81 4.17
CA PHE A 244 1.18 -6.62 3.31
C PHE A 244 1.82 -5.39 3.96
N GLY A 245 2.25 -4.43 3.13
CA GLY A 245 2.72 -3.11 3.53
C GLY A 245 1.59 -2.08 3.60
N VAL A 246 1.75 -1.01 4.40
CA VAL A 246 0.75 0.06 4.53
C VAL A 246 1.38 1.43 4.31
N ILE A 247 0.76 2.27 3.49
CA ILE A 247 1.10 3.68 3.34
C ILE A 247 -0.16 4.48 3.62
N SER A 248 -0.12 5.39 4.59
CA SER A 248 -1.30 6.11 5.03
C SER A 248 -1.02 7.57 5.37
N ASP A 249 -1.77 8.49 4.78
CA ASP A 249 -1.74 9.91 5.18
C ASP A 249 -2.31 10.11 6.59
N SER A 250 -3.30 9.29 6.99
CA SER A 250 -3.87 9.33 8.34
C SER A 250 -3.21 8.33 9.28
N GLY A 251 -2.74 8.81 10.42
CA GLY A 251 -2.23 7.94 11.47
C GLY A 251 -3.30 7.02 12.07
N ALA A 252 -4.53 7.50 12.27
CA ALA A 252 -5.61 6.68 12.83
C ALA A 252 -5.96 5.50 11.90
N VAL A 253 -5.90 5.72 10.58
CA VAL A 253 -6.10 4.67 9.59
C VAL A 253 -4.93 3.68 9.57
N LEU A 254 -3.69 4.17 9.68
CA LEU A 254 -2.52 3.30 9.84
C LEU A 254 -2.70 2.35 11.03
N GLY A 255 -3.11 2.85 12.19
CA GLY A 255 -3.32 2.01 13.38
C GLY A 255 -4.36 0.91 13.17
N LYS A 256 -5.41 1.16 12.38
CA LYS A 256 -6.41 0.14 12.03
C LYS A 256 -5.88 -0.91 11.07
N LEU A 257 -5.19 -0.50 10.00
CA LEU A 257 -4.63 -1.41 8.99
C LEU A 257 -3.43 -2.20 9.54
N ALA A 258 -2.58 -1.57 10.34
CA ALA A 258 -1.40 -2.19 10.95
C ALA A 258 -1.72 -3.33 11.90
N LYS A 259 -2.96 -3.42 12.42
CA LYS A 259 -3.42 -4.61 13.14
C LYS A 259 -3.27 -5.85 12.30
N ASN A 260 -3.45 -5.76 10.98
CA ASN A 260 -3.34 -6.85 10.02
C ASN A 260 -2.18 -6.71 9.02
N GLY A 261 -1.53 -5.55 8.95
CA GLY A 261 -0.35 -5.31 8.11
C GLY A 261 0.96 -5.77 8.75
N GLY A 262 1.99 -5.97 7.94
CA GLY A 262 3.32 -6.40 8.38
C GLY A 262 4.29 -5.23 8.58
N CYS A 263 4.23 -4.22 7.71
CA CYS A 263 4.96 -2.95 7.86
C CYS A 263 4.04 -1.80 7.48
N GLY A 264 4.28 -0.61 8.01
CA GLY A 264 3.46 0.54 7.67
C GLY A 264 4.08 1.88 8.00
N VAL A 265 3.74 2.90 7.22
CA VAL A 265 4.21 4.26 7.41
C VAL A 265 3.03 5.22 7.47
N SER A 266 3.15 6.21 8.36
CA SER A 266 2.35 7.42 8.28
C SER A 266 3.24 8.56 7.81
N SER A 267 2.97 9.06 6.60
CA SER A 267 3.68 10.21 6.01
C SER A 267 3.42 11.50 6.81
N GLY A 268 2.28 11.57 7.53
CA GLY A 268 1.81 12.81 8.15
C GLY A 268 1.64 13.87 7.06
N ASN A 269 2.30 15.02 7.23
CA ASN A 269 2.25 16.07 6.21
C ASN A 269 3.05 15.70 4.95
N GLY A 270 4.03 14.79 5.04
CA GLY A 270 4.84 14.34 3.92
C GLY A 270 5.80 15.42 3.40
N ASN A 271 6.46 16.18 4.30
CA ASN A 271 7.24 17.35 3.90
C ASN A 271 8.59 17.02 3.28
N CYS A 272 9.16 15.88 3.64
CA CYS A 272 10.40 15.36 3.07
C CYS A 272 10.18 14.04 2.35
N LEU A 273 9.72 13.03 3.09
CA LEU A 273 9.31 11.74 2.55
C LEU A 273 7.80 11.64 2.58
N ASP A 274 7.21 11.47 1.41
CA ASP A 274 5.80 11.20 1.21
C ASP A 274 5.57 9.70 1.00
N GLY A 275 4.34 9.30 0.66
CA GLY A 275 4.01 7.89 0.47
C GLY A 275 4.78 7.22 -0.68
N SER A 276 5.15 7.97 -1.73
CA SER A 276 5.81 7.44 -2.91
C SER A 276 7.17 6.81 -2.59
N GLU A 277 7.94 7.42 -1.67
CA GLU A 277 9.26 6.93 -1.30
C GLU A 277 9.22 5.56 -0.57
N PHE A 278 8.05 5.10 -0.13
CA PHE A 278 7.89 3.80 0.55
C PHE A 278 7.43 2.66 -0.36
N VAL A 279 7.06 2.94 -1.62
CA VAL A 279 6.59 1.88 -2.56
C VAL A 279 7.67 0.84 -2.79
N VAL A 280 8.86 1.27 -3.22
CA VAL A 280 9.99 0.36 -3.51
C VAL A 280 10.42 -0.46 -2.28
N PRO A 281 10.72 0.13 -1.11
CA PRO A 281 11.18 -0.66 0.02
C PRO A 281 10.10 -1.59 0.60
N LEU A 282 8.81 -1.21 0.55
CA LEU A 282 7.72 -2.12 0.91
C LEU A 282 7.53 -3.22 -0.15
N GLY A 283 7.63 -2.90 -1.43
CA GLY A 283 7.51 -3.83 -2.56
C GLY A 283 8.58 -4.93 -2.59
N LYS A 284 9.76 -4.67 -2.02
CA LYS A 284 10.78 -5.72 -1.79
C LYS A 284 10.36 -6.78 -0.78
N ARG A 285 9.37 -6.47 0.06
CA ARG A 285 8.94 -7.30 1.20
C ARG A 285 7.54 -7.86 1.03
N PHE A 286 6.70 -7.15 0.29
CA PHE A 286 5.29 -7.46 0.12
C PHE A 286 4.91 -7.31 -1.34
N ASP A 287 4.12 -8.27 -1.82
CA ASP A 287 3.43 -8.22 -3.10
C ASP A 287 2.16 -7.34 -3.05
N LYS A 288 1.76 -6.91 -1.84
CA LYS A 288 0.55 -6.11 -1.59
C LYS A 288 0.85 -4.89 -0.72
N ILE A 289 0.29 -3.74 -1.12
CA ILE A 289 0.36 -2.50 -0.35
C ILE A 289 -1.05 -1.91 -0.19
N ALA A 290 -1.47 -1.71 1.07
CA ALA A 290 -2.66 -0.94 1.39
C ALA A 290 -2.34 0.56 1.41
N LEU A 291 -3.18 1.35 0.75
CA LEU A 291 -3.05 2.80 0.61
C LEU A 291 -4.25 3.48 1.26
N TYR A 292 -3.97 4.49 2.09
CA TYR A 292 -4.96 5.47 2.48
C TYR A 292 -4.48 6.87 2.12
N LEU A 293 -5.19 7.52 1.20
CA LEU A 293 -4.80 8.83 0.66
C LEU A 293 -5.88 9.87 0.95
N GLU A 294 -5.46 11.05 1.39
CA GLU A 294 -6.35 12.21 1.60
C GLU A 294 -6.13 13.31 0.54
N LYS A 295 -5.03 13.22 -0.22
CA LYS A 295 -4.60 14.20 -1.21
C LYS A 295 -3.99 13.53 -2.43
N ASP A 296 -3.90 14.29 -3.52
CA ASP A 296 -3.24 13.84 -4.75
C ASP A 296 -1.72 13.72 -4.51
N ASN A 297 -1.15 12.60 -4.97
CA ASN A 297 0.29 12.39 -4.97
C ASN A 297 0.74 11.80 -6.32
N ILE A 298 1.15 12.67 -7.23
CA ILE A 298 1.56 12.29 -8.59
C ILE A 298 2.76 11.35 -8.58
N GLU A 299 3.70 11.54 -7.65
CA GLU A 299 4.87 10.66 -7.55
C GLU A 299 4.46 9.25 -7.10
N LEU A 300 3.50 9.13 -6.18
CA LEU A 300 2.96 7.83 -5.80
C LEU A 300 2.26 7.13 -6.99
N LEU A 301 1.50 7.88 -7.78
CA LEU A 301 0.86 7.35 -9.00
C LEU A 301 1.92 6.82 -9.98
N LYS A 302 3.02 7.55 -10.20
CA LYS A 302 4.14 7.09 -11.03
C LYS A 302 4.75 5.79 -10.50
N GLU A 303 4.99 5.70 -9.19
CA GLU A 303 5.54 4.48 -8.60
C GLU A 303 4.58 3.29 -8.74
N ILE A 304 3.26 3.50 -8.64
CA ILE A 304 2.24 2.47 -8.90
C ILE A 304 2.30 2.00 -10.36
N ILE A 305 2.42 2.92 -11.31
CA ILE A 305 2.54 2.63 -12.75
C ILE A 305 3.81 1.82 -13.04
N ILE A 306 4.93 2.18 -12.43
CA ILE A 306 6.23 1.51 -12.65
C ILE A 306 6.22 0.10 -12.04
N HIS A 307 5.63 -0.07 -10.85
CA HIS A 307 5.69 -1.30 -10.08
C HIS A 307 4.45 -2.19 -10.27
N GLN A 308 4.21 -2.61 -11.51
CA GLN A 308 3.07 -3.47 -11.90
C GLN A 308 3.04 -4.83 -11.18
N ASN A 309 4.17 -5.29 -10.65
CA ASN A 309 4.26 -6.53 -9.89
C ASN A 309 3.72 -6.41 -8.45
N ILE A 310 3.44 -5.20 -7.97
CA ILE A 310 2.87 -4.93 -6.65
C ILE A 310 1.38 -4.63 -6.83
N GLN A 311 0.54 -5.27 -6.01
CA GLN A 311 -0.90 -5.00 -5.94
C GLN A 311 -1.18 -3.91 -4.91
N PHE A 312 -1.86 -2.85 -5.33
CA PHE A 312 -2.24 -1.71 -4.50
C PHE A 312 -3.73 -1.77 -4.16
N TYR A 313 -4.05 -1.59 -2.88
CA TYR A 313 -5.42 -1.62 -2.38
C TYR A 313 -5.70 -0.27 -1.72
N GLY A 314 -6.55 0.57 -2.32
CA GLY A 314 -6.77 1.95 -1.91
C GLY A 314 -8.09 2.21 -1.20
N PHE A 315 -8.05 3.04 -0.17
CA PHE A 315 -9.22 3.70 0.42
C PHE A 315 -8.95 5.21 0.47
N PHE A 316 -9.91 6.03 0.02
CA PHE A 316 -9.70 7.47 -0.12
C PHE A 316 -10.51 8.26 0.90
N GLY A 317 -9.84 9.22 1.55
CA GLY A 317 -10.51 10.20 2.40
C GLY A 317 -11.31 11.20 1.55
N GLY A 318 -12.55 11.47 1.96
CA GLY A 318 -13.30 12.60 1.42
C GLY A 318 -13.81 12.45 -0.03
N VAL A 319 -14.19 11.25 -0.49
CA VAL A 319 -14.65 11.04 -1.89
C VAL A 319 -15.96 11.75 -2.24
N SER A 320 -16.92 11.83 -1.29
CA SER A 320 -18.21 12.50 -1.53
C SER A 320 -18.06 14.03 -1.47
N ASN A 321 -18.98 14.80 -2.05
CA ASN A 321 -18.94 16.27 -1.99
C ASN A 321 -18.82 16.82 -0.55
N ASN A 322 -19.59 16.25 0.38
CA ASN A 322 -19.50 16.59 1.81
C ASN A 322 -18.17 16.11 2.41
N GLY A 323 -17.67 14.96 1.98
CA GLY A 323 -16.36 14.43 2.35
C GLY A 323 -15.22 15.34 1.91
N LYS A 324 -15.21 15.82 0.66
CA LYS A 324 -14.22 16.75 0.12
C LYS A 324 -14.19 18.04 0.91
N ALA A 325 -15.35 18.62 1.18
CA ALA A 325 -15.47 19.82 2.01
C ALA A 325 -14.85 19.62 3.40
N ARG A 326 -15.06 18.46 4.03
CA ARG A 326 -14.46 18.12 5.33
C ARG A 326 -12.96 17.87 5.24
N ALA A 327 -12.48 17.20 4.20
CA ALA A 327 -11.05 16.95 3.97
C ALA A 327 -10.28 18.27 3.78
N LEU A 328 -10.86 19.20 2.99
CA LEU A 328 -10.33 20.56 2.80
C LEU A 328 -10.29 21.35 4.11
N GLN A 329 -11.30 21.21 4.98
CA GLN A 329 -11.27 21.85 6.31
C GLN A 329 -10.23 21.23 7.24
N HIS A 330 -9.96 19.92 7.10
CA HIS A 330 -9.04 19.18 7.97
C HIS A 330 -7.57 19.41 7.61
N SER A 331 -7.23 19.37 6.32
CA SER A 331 -5.84 19.38 5.83
C SER A 331 -5.53 20.48 4.82
N GLY A 332 -6.53 21.29 4.43
CA GLY A 332 -6.42 22.24 3.32
C GLY A 332 -6.44 21.58 1.94
N GLN A 333 -6.50 20.25 1.86
CA GLN A 333 -6.41 19.48 0.62
C GLN A 333 -7.48 18.39 0.55
N SER A 334 -7.80 17.96 -0.66
CA SER A 334 -8.64 16.80 -0.92
C SER A 334 -8.16 16.12 -2.19
N ILE A 335 -8.25 14.80 -2.21
CA ILE A 335 -8.04 14.01 -3.41
C ILE A 335 -9.04 14.40 -4.53
N SER A 336 -8.55 14.53 -5.76
CA SER A 336 -9.36 14.90 -6.92
C SER A 336 -10.02 13.69 -7.58
N ASP A 337 -11.14 13.90 -8.28
CA ASP A 337 -11.81 12.82 -9.01
C ASP A 337 -10.96 12.35 -10.20
N GLU A 338 -10.23 13.28 -10.82
CA GLU A 338 -9.29 12.99 -11.90
C GLU A 338 -8.18 12.05 -11.42
N TYR A 339 -7.59 12.33 -10.25
CA TYR A 339 -6.53 11.49 -9.69
C TYR A 339 -7.06 10.10 -9.29
N ILE A 340 -8.26 10.03 -8.69
CA ILE A 340 -8.93 8.74 -8.41
C ILE A 340 -9.11 7.93 -9.69
N LYS A 341 -9.60 8.54 -10.78
CA LYS A 341 -9.77 7.86 -12.07
C LYS A 341 -8.46 7.36 -12.65
N LEU A 342 -7.37 8.12 -12.50
CA LEU A 342 -6.04 7.71 -12.94
C LEU A 342 -5.49 6.53 -12.15
N LEU A 343 -5.77 6.45 -10.85
CA LEU A 343 -5.42 5.28 -10.05
C LEU A 343 -6.26 4.07 -10.45
N GLN A 344 -7.57 4.23 -10.59
CA GLN A 344 -8.49 3.16 -11.00
C GLN A 344 -8.21 2.61 -12.40
N SER A 345 -7.55 3.39 -13.27
CA SER A 345 -7.16 2.89 -14.60
C SER A 345 -5.91 2.01 -14.57
N GLN A 346 -5.20 1.92 -13.44
CA GLN A 346 -4.05 1.04 -13.30
C GLN A 346 -4.49 -0.39 -13.01
N PRO A 347 -4.01 -1.40 -13.77
CA PRO A 347 -4.48 -2.78 -13.62
C PRO A 347 -4.08 -3.42 -12.29
N ASN A 348 -3.06 -2.86 -11.62
CA ASN A 348 -2.57 -3.30 -10.32
C ASN A 348 -3.16 -2.51 -9.13
N PHE A 349 -4.17 -1.67 -9.35
CA PHE A 349 -4.79 -0.85 -8.31
C PHE A 349 -6.27 -1.21 -8.10
N HIS A 350 -6.67 -1.40 -6.84
CA HIS A 350 -8.03 -1.80 -6.44
C HIS A 350 -8.57 -0.84 -5.39
N GLN A 351 -9.66 -0.14 -5.68
CA GLN A 351 -10.27 0.81 -4.74
C GLN A 351 -11.38 0.14 -3.92
N PHE A 352 -11.43 0.44 -2.62
CA PHE A 352 -12.49 0.04 -1.72
C PHE A 352 -13.26 1.25 -1.18
N SER A 353 -14.55 1.05 -0.91
CA SER A 353 -15.46 2.09 -0.39
C SER A 353 -15.43 2.22 1.13
N SER A 354 -14.82 1.26 1.84
CA SER A 354 -14.71 1.29 3.30
C SER A 354 -13.35 0.74 3.78
N LEU A 355 -12.94 1.19 4.96
CA LEU A 355 -11.71 0.74 5.59
C LEU A 355 -11.74 -0.74 5.99
N ASN A 356 -12.92 -1.24 6.38
CA ASN A 356 -13.10 -2.65 6.71
C ASN A 356 -12.93 -3.52 5.46
N SER A 357 -13.58 -3.14 4.35
CA SER A 357 -13.43 -3.78 3.05
C SER A 357 -11.98 -3.81 2.57
N LEU A 358 -11.26 -2.67 2.68
CA LEU A 358 -9.84 -2.58 2.37
C LEU A 358 -9.03 -3.57 3.22
N ASN A 359 -9.19 -3.50 4.54
CA ASN A 359 -8.45 -4.33 5.48
C ASN A 359 -8.70 -5.82 5.22
N PHE A 360 -9.94 -6.21 4.94
CA PHE A 360 -10.31 -7.56 4.58
C PHE A 360 -9.64 -8.01 3.27
N ALA A 361 -9.75 -7.19 2.21
CA ALA A 361 -9.24 -7.53 0.88
C ALA A 361 -7.73 -7.76 0.89
N VAL A 362 -6.98 -6.89 1.57
CA VAL A 362 -5.52 -6.95 1.61
C VAL A 362 -4.99 -8.04 2.56
N SER A 363 -5.68 -8.31 3.68
CA SER A 363 -5.23 -9.28 4.68
C SER A 363 -5.58 -10.73 4.34
N SER A 364 -6.63 -10.95 3.58
CA SER A 364 -7.18 -12.29 3.38
C SER A 364 -6.47 -13.06 2.26
N PRO A 365 -6.27 -14.39 2.38
CA PRO A 365 -5.65 -15.23 1.35
C PRO A 365 -6.43 -15.22 0.02
N GLN A 366 -5.78 -15.53 -1.11
CA GLN A 366 -6.48 -15.65 -2.40
C GLN A 366 -7.68 -16.61 -2.32
N ILE A 367 -8.80 -16.23 -2.96
CA ILE A 367 -10.06 -16.98 -2.92
C ILE A 367 -10.20 -17.79 -4.20
N HIS A 368 -9.79 -19.07 -4.18
CA HIS A 368 -9.86 -19.93 -5.36
C HIS A 368 -11.12 -20.82 -5.42
N ASN A 369 -11.67 -21.22 -4.28
CA ASN A 369 -12.84 -22.09 -4.20
C ASN A 369 -13.87 -21.50 -3.24
N LEU A 370 -14.66 -20.55 -3.75
CA LEU A 370 -15.72 -19.90 -3.00
C LEU A 370 -17.00 -20.74 -3.05
N ILE A 371 -17.54 -21.04 -1.88
CA ILE A 371 -18.85 -21.65 -1.71
C ILE A 371 -19.74 -20.62 -1.04
N THR A 372 -20.96 -20.46 -1.53
CA THR A 372 -21.95 -19.62 -0.85
C THR A 372 -23.01 -20.51 -0.20
N ILE A 373 -23.36 -20.18 1.04
CA ILE A 373 -24.44 -20.80 1.80
C ILE A 373 -25.38 -19.67 2.17
N SER A 374 -26.61 -19.67 1.70
CA SER A 374 -27.56 -18.57 1.90
C SER A 374 -28.92 -19.06 2.38
N GLN A 375 -29.54 -18.34 3.30
CA GLN A 375 -30.96 -18.52 3.63
C GLN A 375 -31.90 -17.80 2.65
N SER A 376 -31.35 -17.08 1.67
CA SER A 376 -32.09 -16.33 0.67
C SER A 376 -31.56 -16.63 -0.73
N GLY A 377 -32.40 -17.23 -1.57
CA GLY A 377 -32.09 -17.44 -2.99
C GLY A 377 -31.79 -16.14 -3.72
N TYR A 378 -32.41 -15.01 -3.31
CA TYR A 378 -32.09 -13.69 -3.84
C TYR A 378 -30.63 -13.31 -3.56
N VAL A 379 -30.20 -13.42 -2.29
CA VAL A 379 -28.81 -13.12 -1.89
C VAL A 379 -27.83 -14.07 -2.57
N ALA A 380 -28.14 -15.36 -2.66
CA ALA A 380 -27.28 -16.33 -3.34
C ALA A 380 -27.08 -15.97 -4.82
N THR A 381 -28.17 -15.62 -5.51
CA THR A 381 -28.14 -15.21 -6.93
C THR A 381 -27.34 -13.92 -7.10
N LYS A 382 -27.58 -12.91 -6.25
CA LYS A 382 -26.83 -11.65 -6.28
C LYS A 382 -25.34 -11.82 -6.07
N LEU A 383 -24.95 -12.72 -5.16
CA LEU A 383 -23.55 -13.06 -4.98
C LEU A 383 -22.99 -13.73 -6.23
N ALA A 384 -23.69 -14.73 -6.78
CA ALA A 384 -23.28 -15.43 -7.99
C ALA A 384 -23.02 -14.50 -9.18
N ASP A 385 -23.77 -13.40 -9.30
CA ASP A 385 -23.57 -12.39 -10.34
C ASP A 385 -22.25 -11.62 -10.17
N LEU A 386 -21.72 -11.55 -8.95
CA LEU A 386 -20.57 -10.72 -8.59
C LEU A 386 -19.28 -11.52 -8.37
N VAL A 387 -19.40 -12.84 -8.13
CA VAL A 387 -18.28 -13.70 -7.74
C VAL A 387 -18.26 -14.98 -8.56
N GLN A 388 -17.06 -15.47 -8.87
CA GLN A 388 -16.87 -16.79 -9.42
C GLN A 388 -17.00 -17.82 -8.29
N VAL A 389 -18.12 -18.56 -8.26
CA VAL A 389 -18.26 -19.67 -7.33
C VAL A 389 -17.46 -20.89 -7.79
N GLY A 390 -17.00 -21.64 -6.80
CA GLY A 390 -16.26 -22.87 -6.97
C GLY A 390 -17.10 -24.03 -7.48
N SER A 391 -16.64 -25.25 -7.24
CA SER A 391 -17.39 -26.47 -7.51
C SER A 391 -17.32 -27.42 -6.31
N PHE A 392 -18.37 -28.20 -6.10
CA PHE A 392 -18.34 -29.32 -5.17
C PHE A 392 -17.76 -30.54 -5.85
N THR A 393 -16.98 -31.31 -5.10
CA THR A 393 -16.67 -32.69 -5.43
C THR A 393 -17.93 -33.55 -5.34
N GLN A 394 -17.94 -34.68 -6.03
CA GLN A 394 -19.06 -35.62 -5.99
C GLN A 394 -19.37 -36.11 -4.55
N GLN A 395 -18.34 -36.30 -3.73
CA GLN A 395 -18.48 -36.69 -2.32
C GLN A 395 -19.16 -35.59 -1.50
N GLU A 396 -18.76 -34.33 -1.69
CA GLU A 396 -19.41 -33.19 -1.04
C GLU A 396 -20.87 -33.08 -1.49
N THR A 397 -21.16 -33.18 -2.80
CA THR A 397 -22.54 -33.15 -3.32
C THR A 397 -23.41 -34.23 -2.70
N GLN A 398 -22.92 -35.47 -2.63
CA GLN A 398 -23.65 -36.58 -2.02
C GLN A 398 -23.89 -36.37 -0.52
N TYR A 399 -22.87 -35.88 0.19
CA TYR A 399 -22.98 -35.58 1.61
C TYR A 399 -24.02 -34.50 1.89
N ILE A 400 -23.97 -33.39 1.14
CA ILE A 400 -24.93 -32.29 1.27
C ILE A 400 -26.35 -32.79 1.00
N GLN A 401 -26.53 -33.56 -0.09
CA GLN A 401 -27.84 -34.11 -0.45
C GLN A 401 -28.39 -35.00 0.68
N GLN A 402 -27.56 -35.86 1.26
CA GLN A 402 -27.97 -36.69 2.40
C GLN A 402 -28.43 -35.87 3.61
N GLN A 403 -27.83 -34.70 3.87
CA GLN A 403 -28.30 -33.83 4.94
C GLN A 403 -29.68 -33.25 4.59
N PHE A 404 -29.88 -32.69 3.40
CA PHE A 404 -31.21 -32.20 2.99
C PHE A 404 -32.28 -33.29 3.00
N ASP A 405 -31.93 -34.51 2.58
CA ASP A 405 -32.82 -35.67 2.58
C ASP A 405 -33.29 -36.07 3.99
N LYS A 406 -32.40 -36.00 5.01
CA LYS A 406 -32.77 -36.28 6.42
C LYS A 406 -33.91 -35.39 6.91
N PHE A 407 -33.94 -34.15 6.45
CA PHE A 407 -34.97 -33.18 6.81
C PHE A 407 -36.11 -33.11 5.79
N ARG A 408 -36.10 -33.98 4.76
CA ARG A 408 -37.11 -34.06 3.70
C ARG A 408 -37.28 -32.75 2.94
N VAL A 409 -36.18 -32.04 2.71
CA VAL A 409 -36.16 -30.76 2.01
C VAL A 409 -35.70 -30.98 0.58
N PRO A 410 -36.51 -30.62 -0.43
CA PRO A 410 -36.03 -30.59 -1.80
C PRO A 410 -35.05 -29.42 -1.98
N ALA A 411 -33.77 -29.74 -2.21
CA ALA A 411 -32.73 -28.72 -2.42
C ALA A 411 -31.88 -29.05 -3.64
N LYS A 412 -31.51 -28.01 -4.40
CA LYS A 412 -30.53 -28.15 -5.49
C LYS A 412 -29.13 -27.97 -4.93
N VAL A 413 -28.44 -29.09 -4.71
CA VAL A 413 -27.06 -29.07 -4.21
C VAL A 413 -26.12 -28.56 -5.29
N ASN A 414 -25.67 -27.32 -5.12
CA ASN A 414 -24.68 -26.68 -5.97
C ASN A 414 -23.91 -25.62 -5.14
N PRO A 415 -22.76 -25.12 -5.60
CA PRO A 415 -21.90 -24.17 -4.86
C PRO A 415 -22.58 -22.88 -4.39
N LEU A 416 -23.78 -22.58 -4.92
CA LEU A 416 -24.75 -21.63 -4.39
C LEU A 416 -25.81 -22.38 -3.60
N LEU A 417 -25.52 -22.73 -2.34
CA LEU A 417 -26.44 -23.46 -1.50
C LEU A 417 -27.53 -22.53 -0.96
N ASP A 418 -28.70 -22.57 -1.59
CA ASP A 418 -29.92 -21.99 -1.04
C ASP A 418 -30.54 -22.95 -0.03
N CYS A 419 -30.44 -22.60 1.25
CA CYS A 419 -31.00 -23.38 2.34
C CYS A 419 -32.47 -23.06 2.62
N THR A 420 -33.04 -22.02 1.97
CA THR A 420 -34.40 -21.49 2.19
C THR A 420 -34.65 -21.08 3.67
N PRO A 421 -35.42 -20.01 3.94
CA PRO A 421 -35.67 -19.48 5.29
C PRO A 421 -36.12 -20.47 6.38
N GLN A 422 -36.65 -21.63 6.00
CA GLN A 422 -37.48 -22.44 6.89
C GLN A 422 -36.69 -23.28 7.90
N LEU A 423 -35.36 -23.44 7.75
CA LEU A 423 -34.63 -24.46 8.50
C LEU A 423 -33.23 -24.00 8.97
N PRO A 424 -33.15 -23.07 9.94
CA PRO A 424 -31.90 -22.69 10.61
C PRO A 424 -31.08 -23.89 11.11
N ALA A 425 -31.76 -24.94 11.61
CA ALA A 425 -31.14 -26.18 12.09
C ALA A 425 -30.37 -26.96 11.00
N ILE A 426 -30.84 -26.96 9.75
CA ILE A 426 -30.13 -27.61 8.62
C ILE A 426 -28.90 -26.82 8.26
N GLN A 427 -29.05 -25.50 8.21
CA GLN A 427 -27.94 -24.61 7.92
C GLN A 427 -26.87 -24.73 9.01
N LEU A 428 -27.27 -24.76 10.29
CA LEU A 428 -26.41 -25.04 11.44
C LEU A 428 -25.67 -26.37 11.32
N ALA A 429 -26.40 -27.47 11.07
CA ALA A 429 -25.83 -28.81 10.94
C ALA A 429 -24.85 -28.89 9.74
N TYR A 430 -25.26 -28.36 8.59
CA TYR A 430 -24.45 -28.38 7.39
C TYR A 430 -23.20 -27.51 7.50
N ILE A 431 -23.34 -26.24 7.91
CA ILE A 431 -22.21 -25.31 8.09
C ILE A 431 -21.17 -25.95 8.98
N THR A 432 -21.60 -26.51 10.12
CA THR A 432 -20.68 -27.07 11.12
C THR A 432 -19.95 -28.29 10.60
N ASP A 433 -20.68 -29.26 10.04
CA ASP A 433 -20.08 -30.49 9.53
C ASP A 433 -19.23 -30.22 8.29
N PHE A 434 -19.74 -29.43 7.33
CA PHE A 434 -19.04 -29.14 6.09
C PHE A 434 -17.75 -28.38 6.32
N LEU A 435 -17.79 -27.32 7.14
CA LEU A 435 -16.60 -26.52 7.42
C LEU A 435 -15.57 -27.29 8.24
N SER A 436 -16.01 -28.21 9.13
CA SER A 436 -15.09 -29.07 9.88
C SER A 436 -14.28 -30.00 8.97
N GLN A 437 -14.89 -30.44 7.86
CA GLN A 437 -14.29 -31.36 6.89
C GLN A 437 -13.53 -30.63 5.77
N ASN A 438 -13.97 -29.44 5.36
CA ASN A 438 -13.48 -28.73 4.18
C ASN A 438 -12.72 -27.44 4.49
N LYS A 439 -11.55 -27.59 5.15
CA LYS A 439 -10.68 -26.49 5.57
C LYS A 439 -10.08 -25.64 4.44
N LYS A 440 -10.18 -26.09 3.18
CA LYS A 440 -9.54 -25.45 2.01
C LYS A 440 -10.45 -24.46 1.28
N ASN A 441 -11.74 -24.46 1.57
CA ASN A 441 -12.70 -23.64 0.85
C ASN A 441 -12.92 -22.31 1.55
N PHE A 442 -13.19 -21.28 0.75
CA PHE A 442 -13.74 -20.03 1.27
C PHE A 442 -15.25 -20.14 1.30
N VAL A 443 -15.87 -19.84 2.44
CA VAL A 443 -17.32 -19.90 2.57
C VAL A 443 -17.86 -18.50 2.79
N ALA A 444 -18.75 -18.06 1.90
CA ALA A 444 -19.60 -16.88 2.04
C ALA A 444 -20.95 -17.30 2.64
N LEU A 445 -21.24 -16.86 3.86
CA LEU A 445 -22.43 -17.29 4.59
C LEU A 445 -23.48 -16.18 4.69
N SER A 446 -24.65 -16.32 4.07
CA SER A 446 -25.79 -15.40 4.21
C SER A 446 -26.83 -15.93 5.20
N LEU A 447 -27.15 -15.12 6.22
CA LEU A 447 -28.08 -15.44 7.31
C LEU A 447 -29.25 -14.44 7.32
N LEU A 448 -30.36 -14.84 7.94
CA LEU A 448 -31.50 -14.00 8.24
C LEU A 448 -31.83 -14.20 9.74
N PRO A 449 -31.11 -13.52 10.66
CA PRO A 449 -31.28 -13.76 12.10
C PRO A 449 -32.66 -13.41 12.64
N SER A 450 -33.45 -12.64 11.90
CA SER A 450 -34.87 -12.40 12.18
C SER A 450 -35.72 -13.69 12.15
N LEU A 451 -35.22 -14.73 11.49
CA LEU A 451 -35.84 -16.05 11.40
C LEU A 451 -35.29 -17.06 12.41
N MET A 452 -34.31 -16.64 13.22
CA MET A 452 -33.69 -17.48 14.24
C MET A 452 -34.18 -17.04 15.62
N ASP A 453 -34.52 -17.99 16.47
CA ASP A 453 -34.68 -17.71 17.90
C ASP A 453 -33.30 -17.52 18.58
N GLN A 454 -33.31 -17.09 19.84
CA GLN A 454 -32.07 -16.84 20.58
C GLN A 454 -31.25 -18.12 20.83
N GLU A 455 -31.90 -19.27 21.00
CA GLU A 455 -31.22 -20.55 21.22
C GLU A 455 -30.44 -20.97 19.97
N GLN A 456 -31.08 -20.85 18.80
CA GLN A 456 -30.46 -21.12 17.50
C GLN A 456 -29.29 -20.16 17.20
N LYS A 457 -29.41 -18.88 17.56
CA LYS A 457 -28.31 -17.91 17.43
C LYS A 457 -27.12 -18.30 18.30
N LEU A 458 -27.36 -18.64 19.56
CA LEU A 458 -26.31 -19.05 20.50
C LEU A 458 -25.64 -20.37 20.06
N GLU A 459 -26.42 -21.35 19.59
CA GLU A 459 -25.89 -22.60 19.05
C GLU A 459 -24.99 -22.33 17.83
N LEU A 460 -25.39 -21.42 16.93
CA LEU A 460 -24.60 -21.04 15.76
C LEU A 460 -23.27 -20.41 16.17
N LEU A 461 -23.30 -19.47 17.10
CA LEU A 461 -22.08 -18.82 17.60
C LEU A 461 -21.14 -19.81 18.28
N GLN A 462 -21.69 -20.72 19.10
CA GLN A 462 -20.88 -21.76 19.73
C GLN A 462 -20.20 -22.63 18.68
N LYS A 463 -20.96 -23.15 17.70
CA LYS A 463 -20.42 -24.00 16.63
C LYS A 463 -19.40 -23.26 15.76
N LEU A 464 -19.67 -22.02 15.37
CA LEU A 464 -18.72 -21.21 14.60
C LEU A 464 -17.43 -20.93 15.37
N SER A 465 -17.48 -20.86 16.70
CA SER A 465 -16.29 -20.67 17.54
C SER A 465 -15.35 -21.89 17.50
N GLU A 466 -15.91 -23.09 17.35
CA GLU A 466 -15.17 -24.36 17.36
C GLU A 466 -14.47 -24.66 16.03
N ILE A 467 -14.93 -24.08 14.92
CA ILE A 467 -14.43 -24.39 13.58
C ILE A 467 -13.09 -23.68 13.26
N VAL A 468 -12.64 -22.74 14.11
CA VAL A 468 -11.35 -22.02 14.02
C VAL A 468 -11.06 -21.58 12.56
N CYS A 469 -11.91 -20.70 12.05
CA CYS A 469 -11.96 -20.41 10.63
C CYS A 469 -10.92 -19.37 10.19
N LYS A 470 -9.84 -19.82 9.56
CA LYS A 470 -8.93 -18.93 8.80
C LYS A 470 -9.46 -18.56 7.40
N ASN A 471 -10.52 -19.23 6.92
CA ASN A 471 -11.00 -19.15 5.53
C ASN A 471 -12.52 -18.87 5.41
N MET A 472 -13.16 -18.25 6.41
CA MET A 472 -14.59 -17.92 6.33
C MET A 472 -14.85 -16.43 6.20
N ILE A 473 -15.79 -16.11 5.33
CA ILE A 473 -16.38 -14.79 5.16
C ILE A 473 -17.85 -14.96 5.54
N SER A 474 -18.24 -14.56 6.75
CA SER A 474 -19.68 -14.33 7.00
C SER A 474 -20.08 -13.14 6.13
N ILE A 475 -21.29 -12.96 5.56
CA ILE A 475 -22.59 -12.65 6.21
C ILE A 475 -23.73 -12.46 5.18
N SER A 476 -24.96 -12.44 5.72
CA SER A 476 -25.89 -11.30 5.69
C SER A 476 -26.62 -11.31 7.03
N VAL A 477 -26.89 -10.17 7.66
CA VAL A 477 -27.75 -10.08 8.85
C VAL A 477 -28.63 -8.88 8.63
N GLU A 478 -29.85 -9.08 8.14
CA GLU A 478 -30.84 -8.01 8.15
C GLU A 478 -31.11 -7.61 9.62
N ASN A 479 -30.67 -6.40 9.99
CA ASN A 479 -31.13 -5.63 11.15
C ASN A 479 -30.86 -6.19 12.57
N ASP A 480 -30.02 -7.22 12.77
CA ASP A 480 -29.61 -7.69 14.11
C ASP A 480 -28.16 -7.30 14.46
N LEU A 481 -28.00 -6.07 14.94
CA LEU A 481 -26.70 -5.49 15.31
C LEU A 481 -26.01 -6.23 16.46
N GLU A 482 -26.76 -6.83 17.38
CA GLU A 482 -26.21 -7.56 18.51
C GLU A 482 -25.53 -8.85 18.04
N PHE A 483 -26.25 -9.64 17.23
CA PHE A 483 -25.73 -10.88 16.66
C PHE A 483 -24.54 -10.61 15.72
N GLY A 484 -24.64 -9.59 14.86
CA GLY A 484 -23.54 -9.15 14.02
C GLY A 484 -22.29 -8.74 14.82
N GLY A 485 -22.47 -8.02 15.94
CA GLY A 485 -21.38 -7.65 16.83
C GLY A 485 -20.71 -8.84 17.53
N GLN A 486 -21.44 -9.91 17.81
CA GLN A 486 -20.88 -11.16 18.36
C GLN A 486 -20.03 -11.89 17.32
N LEU A 487 -20.53 -12.03 16.09
CA LEU A 487 -19.75 -12.61 14.97
C LEU A 487 -18.46 -11.81 14.70
N GLN A 488 -18.54 -10.48 14.73
CA GLN A 488 -17.36 -9.63 14.53
C GLN A 488 -16.29 -9.83 15.62
N LYS A 489 -16.71 -10.01 16.89
CA LYS A 489 -15.78 -10.33 17.99
C LYS A 489 -15.08 -11.68 17.80
N MET A 490 -15.71 -12.61 17.08
CA MET A 490 -15.13 -13.90 16.71
C MET A 490 -14.20 -13.82 15.49
N GLY A 491 -14.06 -12.64 14.88
CA GLY A 491 -13.17 -12.40 13.74
C GLY A 491 -13.84 -12.58 12.37
N PHE A 492 -15.17 -12.74 12.32
CA PHE A 492 -15.89 -12.71 11.05
C PHE A 492 -16.05 -11.28 10.55
N GLU A 493 -15.81 -11.09 9.25
CA GLU A 493 -16.10 -9.82 8.58
C GLU A 493 -17.62 -9.64 8.47
N ILE A 494 -18.12 -8.42 8.71
CA ILE A 494 -19.55 -8.09 8.60
C ILE A 494 -19.83 -7.06 7.48
N PHE A 495 -20.87 -7.30 6.68
CA PHE A 495 -21.30 -6.62 5.46
C PHE A 495 -22.83 -6.53 5.50
N ASP A 496 -23.32 -5.35 5.16
CA ASP A 496 -24.73 -5.00 5.31
C ASP A 496 -25.62 -5.60 4.22
N ASN A 497 -25.05 -6.02 3.08
CA ASN A 497 -25.77 -6.61 1.96
C ASN A 497 -24.88 -7.51 1.08
N ALA A 498 -25.54 -8.26 0.20
CA ALA A 498 -24.94 -9.20 -0.73
C ALA A 498 -24.03 -8.51 -1.77
N GLU A 499 -24.42 -7.31 -2.21
CA GLU A 499 -23.71 -6.54 -3.22
C GLU A 499 -22.33 -6.10 -2.73
N ASN A 500 -22.23 -5.59 -1.50
CA ASN A 500 -20.97 -5.19 -0.88
C ASN A 500 -20.05 -6.39 -0.69
N MET A 501 -20.59 -7.51 -0.22
CA MET A 501 -19.83 -8.75 -0.07
C MET A 501 -19.33 -9.27 -1.43
N GLY A 502 -20.22 -9.35 -2.41
CA GLY A 502 -19.93 -9.82 -3.76
C GLY A 502 -18.93 -8.93 -4.47
N ALA A 503 -19.04 -7.60 -4.33
CA ALA A 503 -18.08 -6.66 -4.91
C ALA A 503 -16.66 -6.88 -4.36
N ILE A 504 -16.51 -7.03 -3.04
CA ILE A 504 -15.20 -7.23 -2.41
C ILE A 504 -14.61 -8.59 -2.77
N ILE A 505 -15.41 -9.65 -2.72
CA ILE A 505 -14.97 -11.01 -3.07
C ILE A 505 -14.62 -11.07 -4.57
N GLY A 506 -15.46 -10.48 -5.42
CA GLY A 506 -15.29 -10.42 -6.87
C GLY A 506 -14.06 -9.63 -7.29
N GLU A 507 -13.82 -8.45 -6.70
CA GLU A 507 -12.59 -7.68 -6.90
C GLU A 507 -11.35 -8.52 -6.56
N LYS A 508 -11.40 -9.25 -5.45
CA LYS A 508 -10.30 -10.12 -5.04
C LYS A 508 -10.08 -11.31 -5.98
N GLN A 509 -11.14 -11.88 -6.52
CA GLN A 509 -11.03 -12.93 -7.53
C GLN A 509 -10.45 -12.38 -8.83
N LYS A 510 -10.84 -11.17 -9.27
CA LYS A 510 -10.23 -10.50 -10.43
C LYS A 510 -8.73 -10.29 -10.26
N VAL A 511 -8.27 -9.89 -9.06
CA VAL A 511 -6.83 -9.78 -8.76
C VAL A 511 -6.12 -11.11 -8.94
N THR A 512 -6.77 -12.20 -8.51
CA THR A 512 -6.19 -13.55 -8.56
C THR A 512 -6.09 -14.05 -10.00
N THR A 513 -7.11 -13.83 -10.83
CA THR A 513 -7.13 -14.27 -12.23
C THR A 513 -6.14 -13.49 -13.11
N ALA A 514 -5.83 -12.24 -12.79
CA ALA A 514 -4.84 -11.44 -13.54
C ALA A 514 -3.38 -11.86 -13.29
N GLN A 515 -3.10 -12.70 -12.28
CA GLN A 515 -1.76 -13.17 -11.94
C GLN A 515 -1.37 -14.50 -12.62
N TYR A 516 -2.32 -15.14 -13.31
CA TYR A 516 -2.14 -16.37 -14.09
C TYR A 516 -2.42 -16.09 -15.57
#